data_AF-X0QM70-F1
#
_entry.id   AF-X0QM70-F1
#
_cell.length_a   1.000
_cell.length_b   1.000
_cell.length_c   1.000
_cell.angle_alpha   90.00
_cell.angle_beta   90.00
_cell.angle_gamma   90.00
#
_symmetry.space_group_name_H-M   'P 1'
#
loop_
_entity.id
_entity.type
_entity.pdbx_description
1 polymer ?
#
loop_
_entity_poly.entity_id
_entity_poly.type
_entity_poly.pdbx_seq_one_letter_code
_entity_poly.pdbx_strand_id
1 'polypeptide(L)'
;MIKNRAGIEADVHGWNWGALMFNWVWGIGNKTYLPLIALIPGFGLIWAIICGAMGNKWAWQNSEYGDYETFQAVQKTWNLAGIVQFIIAVVTFVFVILLWGSLLALVFGNSNY
;
A
#
# COMPACT_ATOMS: atom_id res chain seq x y z
N MET A 1 -2.17 -15.34 25.58
CA MET A 1 -2.05 -16.69 24.99
C MET A 1 -0.81 -16.68 24.12
N ILE A 2 0.18 -17.54 24.38
CA ILE A 2 1.39 -17.62 23.53
C ILE A 2 0.99 -18.36 22.25
N LYS A 3 0.99 -17.67 21.10
CA LYS A 3 0.72 -18.31 19.80
C LYS A 3 1.90 -19.22 19.43
N ASN A 4 1.58 -20.42 18.94
CA ASN A 4 2.58 -21.31 18.34
C ASN A 4 3.01 -20.78 16.95
N ARG A 5 4.11 -21.31 16.40
CA ARG A 5 4.70 -20.85 15.12
C ARG A 5 3.68 -20.84 13.97
N ALA A 6 2.83 -21.86 13.88
CA ALA A 6 1.78 -21.95 12.85
C ALA A 6 0.71 -20.85 12.97
N GLY A 7 0.34 -20.47 14.20
CA GLY A 7 -0.59 -19.37 14.45
C GLY A 7 0.00 -17.98 14.16
N ILE A 8 1.33 -17.85 14.18
CA ILE A 8 2.07 -16.65 13.77
C ILE A 8 2.12 -16.57 12.25
N GLU A 9 2.48 -17.66 11.57
CA GLU A 9 2.54 -17.72 10.11
C GLU A 9 1.20 -17.34 9.46
N ALA A 10 0.08 -17.87 9.97
CA ALA A 10 -1.25 -17.54 9.45
C ALA A 10 -1.58 -16.03 9.51
N ASP A 11 -1.20 -15.33 10.57
CA ASP A 11 -1.47 -13.88 10.67
C ASP A 11 -0.51 -13.05 9.79
N VAL A 12 0.72 -13.51 9.61
CA VAL A 12 1.74 -12.85 8.77
C VAL A 12 1.35 -12.86 7.29
N HIS A 13 0.41 -13.73 6.88
CA HIS A 13 -0.14 -13.78 5.52
C HIS A 13 -1.26 -12.76 5.25
N GLY A 14 -1.54 -11.85 6.18
CA GLY A 14 -2.57 -10.80 5.99
C GLY A 14 -2.17 -9.70 5.00
N TRP A 15 -3.18 -9.04 4.43
CA TRP A 15 -3.02 -7.85 3.58
C TRP A 15 -2.40 -6.67 4.36
N ASN A 16 -1.54 -5.89 3.70
CA ASN A 16 -0.95 -4.66 4.23
C ASN A 16 -1.16 -3.49 3.28
N TRP A 17 -2.06 -2.58 3.65
CA TRP A 17 -2.33 -1.35 2.91
C TRP A 17 -1.12 -0.41 2.83
N GLY A 18 -0.25 -0.43 3.83
CA GLY A 18 1.00 0.33 3.83
C GLY A 18 1.96 -0.18 2.77
N ALA A 19 2.13 -1.50 2.66
CA ALA A 19 2.94 -2.11 1.61
C ALA A 19 2.38 -1.89 0.20
N LEU A 20 1.06 -1.79 0.05
CA LEU A 20 0.41 -1.41 -1.21
C LEU A 20 0.72 0.05 -1.58
N MET A 21 0.33 0.98 -0.70
CA MET A 21 0.31 2.43 -1.00
C MET A 21 1.70 3.07 -0.94
N PHE A 22 2.56 2.56 -0.08
CA PHE A 22 3.90 3.09 0.16
C PHE A 22 4.99 2.08 -0.22
N ASN A 23 4.72 1.14 -1.13
CA ASN A 23 5.59 0.01 -1.51
C ASN A 23 7.10 0.22 -1.28
N TRP A 24 7.74 1.16 -1.97
CA TRP A 24 9.19 1.39 -1.84
C TRP A 24 9.61 1.97 -0.47
N VAL A 25 8.88 2.96 0.07
CA VAL A 25 9.15 3.56 1.40
C VAL A 25 8.97 2.52 2.51
N TRP A 26 7.84 1.81 2.45
CA TRP A 26 7.48 0.73 3.35
C TRP A 26 8.53 -0.38 3.28
N GLY A 27 9.00 -0.73 2.07
CA GLY A 27 10.04 -1.75 1.87
C GLY A 27 11.35 -1.38 2.57
N ILE A 28 11.83 -0.15 2.38
CA ILE A 28 13.03 0.35 3.06
C ILE A 28 12.85 0.29 4.59
N GLY A 29 11.71 0.78 5.11
CA GLY A 29 11.42 0.77 6.54
C GLY A 29 11.32 -0.63 7.16
N ASN A 30 10.96 -1.63 6.37
CA ASN A 30 10.81 -3.03 6.80
C ASN A 30 11.97 -3.93 6.34
N LYS A 31 13.09 -3.34 5.88
CA LYS A 31 14.27 -4.06 5.40
C LYS A 31 13.94 -5.14 4.34
N THR A 32 12.95 -4.88 3.50
CA THR A 32 12.57 -5.73 2.37
C THR A 32 12.62 -4.93 1.08
N TYR A 33 13.47 -5.34 0.14
CA TYR A 33 13.80 -4.55 -1.05
C TYR A 33 13.06 -5.01 -2.31
N LEU A 34 12.32 -6.12 -2.25
CA LEU A 34 11.43 -6.53 -3.35
C LEU A 34 10.42 -5.45 -3.76
N PRO A 35 9.82 -4.66 -2.83
CA PRO A 35 8.94 -3.56 -3.21
C PRO A 35 9.57 -2.47 -4.10
N LEU A 36 10.90 -2.35 -4.19
CA LEU A 36 11.56 -1.40 -5.09
C LEU A 36 11.28 -1.68 -6.57
N ILE A 37 10.90 -2.91 -6.93
CA ILE A 37 10.47 -3.27 -8.30
C ILE A 37 9.24 -2.46 -8.74
N ALA A 38 8.42 -1.97 -7.80
CA ALA A 38 7.29 -1.10 -8.14
C ALA A 38 7.71 0.24 -8.79
N LEU A 39 8.98 0.64 -8.65
CA LEU A 39 9.52 1.83 -9.30
C LEU A 39 9.87 1.63 -10.78
N ILE A 40 9.88 0.37 -11.26
CA ILE A 40 10.13 0.07 -12.67
C ILE A 40 8.86 0.44 -13.47
N PRO A 41 8.98 1.32 -14.49
CA PRO A 41 7.84 1.68 -15.33
C PRO A 41 7.14 0.46 -15.91
N GLY A 42 5.80 0.45 -15.88
CA GLY A 42 4.98 -0.66 -16.38
C GLY A 42 4.70 -1.79 -15.37
N PHE A 43 5.47 -1.90 -14.28
CA PHE A 43 5.27 -2.95 -13.26
C PHE A 43 4.60 -2.45 -11.97
N GLY A 44 4.60 -1.13 -11.74
CA GLY A 44 4.22 -0.52 -10.47
C GLY A 44 2.88 -0.98 -9.88
N LEU A 45 1.79 -1.00 -10.68
CA LEU A 45 0.47 -1.32 -10.15
C LEU A 45 0.34 -2.79 -9.73
N ILE A 46 0.71 -3.71 -10.62
CA ILE A 46 0.65 -5.16 -10.34
C ILE A 46 1.59 -5.48 -9.17
N TRP A 47 2.79 -4.92 -9.18
CA TRP A 47 3.76 -5.16 -8.12
C TRP A 47 3.33 -4.58 -6.78
N ALA A 48 2.68 -3.41 -6.75
CA ALA A 48 2.12 -2.84 -5.53
C ALA A 48 1.07 -3.77 -4.91
N ILE A 49 0.21 -4.41 -5.71
CA ILE A 49 -0.77 -5.40 -5.23
C ILE A 49 -0.06 -6.60 -4.60
N ILE A 50 0.99 -7.10 -5.26
CA ILE A 50 1.82 -8.18 -4.72
C ILE A 50 2.47 -7.76 -3.39
N CYS A 51 2.96 -6.51 -3.29
CA CYS A 51 3.46 -5.95 -2.03
C CYS A 51 2.38 -5.91 -0.95
N GLY A 52 1.15 -5.54 -1.29
CA GLY A 52 0.02 -5.57 -0.36
C GLY A 52 -0.28 -6.97 0.18
N ALA A 53 -0.22 -7.99 -0.67
CA ALA A 53 -0.51 -9.37 -0.28
C ALA A 53 0.65 -10.10 0.43
N MET A 54 1.89 -9.86 -0.01
CA MET A 54 3.07 -10.59 0.45
C MET A 54 3.98 -9.78 1.38
N GLY A 55 3.76 -8.47 1.52
CA GLY A 55 4.61 -7.56 2.26
C GLY A 55 4.85 -8.04 3.69
N ASN A 56 3.79 -8.31 4.44
CA ASN A 56 3.92 -8.79 5.83
C ASN A 56 4.81 -10.02 5.96
N LYS A 57 4.73 -10.98 5.03
CA LYS A 57 5.63 -12.15 4.99
C LYS A 57 7.08 -11.75 4.81
N TRP A 58 7.37 -10.89 3.84
CA TRP A 58 8.75 -10.45 3.59
C TRP A 58 9.30 -9.62 4.75
N ALA A 59 8.48 -8.77 5.36
CA ALA A 59 8.88 -7.99 6.52
C ALA A 59 9.15 -8.89 7.73
N TRP A 60 8.32 -9.90 7.97
CA TRP A 60 8.52 -10.84 9.07
C TRP A 60 9.82 -11.63 8.92
N GLN A 61 10.10 -12.15 7.72
CA GLN A 61 11.32 -12.91 7.41
C GLN A 61 12.60 -12.09 7.61
N ASN A 62 12.55 -10.77 7.36
CA ASN A 62 13.69 -9.87 7.53
C ASN A 62 13.67 -9.10 8.85
N SER A 63 12.68 -9.35 9.72
CA SER A 63 12.55 -8.61 10.96
C SER A 63 13.54 -9.09 12.03
N GLU A 64 14.02 -8.14 12.83
CA GLU A 64 14.87 -8.38 14.00
C GLU A 64 14.05 -8.34 15.30
N TYR A 65 12.71 -8.29 15.20
CA TYR A 65 11.85 -8.24 16.38
C TYR A 65 11.93 -9.58 17.14
N GLY A 66 12.16 -9.50 18.45
CA GLY A 66 12.22 -10.68 19.32
C GLY A 66 10.86 -11.35 19.55
N ASP A 67 9.77 -10.63 19.28
CA ASP A 67 8.40 -11.10 19.47
C ASP A 67 7.47 -10.64 18.33
N TYR A 68 6.39 -11.39 18.16
CA TYR A 68 5.41 -11.16 17.11
C TYR A 68 4.48 -9.95 17.41
N GLU A 69 4.28 -9.59 18.67
CA GLU A 69 3.36 -8.52 19.07
C GLU A 69 3.92 -7.16 18.68
N THR A 70 5.23 -6.95 18.89
CA THR A 70 5.97 -5.78 18.46
C THR A 70 5.95 -5.64 16.93
N PHE A 71 6.21 -6.73 16.20
CA PHE A 71 6.09 -6.73 14.73
C PHE A 71 4.68 -6.34 14.27
N GLN A 72 3.66 -6.95 14.87
CA GLN A 72 2.27 -6.68 14.51
C GLN A 72 1.88 -5.22 14.80
N ALA A 73 2.37 -4.63 15.90
CA ALA A 73 2.14 -3.22 16.21
C ALA A 73 2.70 -2.29 15.12
N VAL A 74 3.92 -2.57 14.64
CA VAL A 74 4.53 -1.81 13.52
C VAL A 74 3.74 -1.99 12.24
N GLN A 75 3.34 -3.22 11.89
CA GLN A 75 2.52 -3.46 10.70
C GLN A 75 1.14 -2.81 10.78
N LYS A 76 0.51 -2.76 11.96
CA LYS A 76 -0.76 -2.05 12.17
C LYS A 76 -0.62 -0.56 11.89
N THR A 77 0.46 0.08 12.33
CA THR A 77 0.74 1.50 12.04
C THR A 77 0.88 1.74 10.54
N TRP A 78 1.66 0.90 9.85
CA TRP A 78 1.79 0.97 8.39
C TRP A 78 0.47 0.73 7.66
N ASN A 79 -0.31 -0.24 8.13
CA ASN A 79 -1.60 -0.57 7.55
C ASN A 79 -2.59 0.60 7.68
N LEU A 80 -2.64 1.25 8.85
CA LEU A 80 -3.47 2.43 9.06
C LEU A 80 -3.05 3.59 8.16
N ALA A 81 -1.74 3.88 8.09
CA ALA A 81 -1.22 4.91 7.19
C ALA A 81 -1.59 4.62 5.73
N GLY A 82 -1.50 3.35 5.30
CA GLY A 82 -1.87 2.92 3.96
C GLY A 82 -3.36 3.11 3.67
N ILE A 83 -4.24 2.76 4.59
CA ILE A 83 -5.70 2.97 4.44
C ILE A 83 -6.00 4.47 4.28
N VAL A 84 -5.42 5.32 5.14
CA VAL A 84 -5.61 6.77 5.07
C VAL A 84 -5.14 7.31 3.72
N GLN A 85 -3.96 6.89 3.25
CA GLN A 85 -3.44 7.31 1.96
C GLN A 85 -4.29 6.80 0.78
N PHE A 86 -4.84 5.59 0.86
CA PHE A 86 -5.74 5.05 -0.16
C PHE A 86 -7.01 5.87 -0.27
N ILE A 87 -7.63 6.24 0.85
CA ILE A 87 -8.82 7.09 0.88
C ILE A 87 -8.50 8.46 0.26
N ILE A 88 -7.39 9.09 0.65
CA ILE A 88 -6.95 10.37 0.08
C ILE A 88 -6.77 10.25 -1.43
N ALA A 89 -6.09 9.20 -1.91
CA ALA A 89 -5.86 8.98 -3.34
C ALA A 89 -7.17 8.85 -4.12
N VAL A 90 -8.15 8.08 -3.60
CA VAL A 90 -9.47 7.92 -4.23
C VAL A 90 -10.23 9.25 -4.28
N VAL A 91 -10.27 9.99 -3.16
CA VAL A 91 -10.96 11.29 -3.09
C VAL A 91 -10.33 12.29 -4.06
N THR A 92 -9.00 12.40 -4.07
CA THR A 92 -8.28 13.27 -5.01
C THR A 92 -8.53 12.87 -6.46
N PHE A 93 -8.51 11.57 -6.77
CA PHE A 93 -8.75 11.08 -8.13
C PHE A 93 -10.16 11.44 -8.63
N VAL A 94 -11.18 11.21 -7.82
CA VAL A 94 -12.57 11.58 -8.14
C VAL A 94 -12.70 13.09 -8.33
N PHE A 95 -12.13 13.88 -7.40
CA PHE A 95 -12.16 15.33 -7.48
C PHE A 95 -11.51 15.85 -8.77
N VAL A 96 -10.34 15.31 -9.13
CA VAL A 96 -9.62 15.64 -10.36
C VAL A 96 -10.47 15.31 -11.59
N ILE A 97 -11.10 14.12 -11.66
CA ILE A 97 -11.99 13.76 -12.77
C ILE A 97 -13.14 14.77 -12.93
N LEU A 98 -13.79 15.16 -11.82
CA LEU A 98 -14.90 16.11 -11.86
C LEU A 98 -14.45 17.50 -12.33
N LEU A 99 -13.30 17.97 -11.84
CA LEU A 99 -12.73 19.25 -12.27
C LEU A 99 -12.37 19.25 -13.75
N TRP A 100 -11.65 18.24 -14.23
CA TRP A 100 -11.28 18.16 -15.65
C TRP A 100 -12.50 17.94 -16.55
N GLY A 101 -13.46 17.12 -16.13
CA GLY A 101 -14.71 16.92 -16.87
C GLY A 101 -15.50 18.21 -17.04
N SER A 102 -15.62 19.02 -15.97
CA SER A 102 -16.29 20.32 -16.06
C SER A 102 -15.52 21.34 -16.91
N LEU A 103 -14.19 21.37 -16.82
CA LEU A 103 -13.36 22.24 -17.67
C LEU A 103 -13.50 21.88 -19.15
N LEU A 104 -13.46 20.59 -19.49
CA LEU A 104 -13.67 20.11 -20.86
C LEU A 104 -15.07 20.51 -21.37
N ALA A 105 -16.11 20.34 -20.55
CA ALA A 105 -17.47 20.75 -20.92
C ALA A 105 -17.58 22.26 -21.18
N LEU A 106 -16.86 23.10 -20.44
CA LEU A 106 -16.83 24.55 -20.67
C LEU A 106 -16.12 24.90 -21.99
N VAL A 107 -14.96 24.30 -22.26
CA VAL A 107 -14.17 24.56 -23.48
C VAL A 107 -14.90 24.08 -24.74
N PHE A 108 -15.46 22.87 -24.70
CA PHE A 108 -16.15 22.28 -25.84
C PHE A 108 -17.63 22.69 -25.93
N GLY A 109 -18.24 23.17 -24.85
CA GLY A 109 -19.59 23.73 -24.86
C GLY A 109 -19.65 25.09 -25.56
N ASN A 110 -18.63 25.93 -25.40
CA ASN A 110 -18.55 27.25 -26.02
C ASN A 110 -18.18 27.24 -27.51
N SER A 111 -17.67 26.13 -28.04
CA SER A 111 -17.28 26.01 -29.46
C SER A 111 -18.41 25.56 -30.38
N ASN A 112 -19.60 25.27 -29.81
CA ASN A 112 -20.79 24.85 -30.54
C ASN A 112 -21.81 25.99 -30.77
N TYR A 113 -21.44 27.24 -30.48
CA TYR A 113 -22.22 28.45 -30.77
C TYR A 113 -21.47 29.34 -31.75
#